data_AF-A4BTM4-F1
#
_entry.id   AF-A4BTM4-F1
#
_cell.length_a   1.000
_cell.length_b   1.000
_cell.length_c   1.000
_cell.angle_alpha   90.00
_cell.angle_beta   90.00
_cell.angle_gamma   90.00
#
_symmetry.space_group_name_H-M   'P 1'
#
loop_
_entity.id
_entity.type
_entity.pdbx_description
1 polymer ?
#
loop_
_entity_poly.entity_id
_entity_poly.type
_entity_poly.pdbx_seq_one_letter_code
_entity_poly.pdbx_strand_id
1 'polypeptide(L)'
;MRKIRMHPFVQSLGLLLLCLAVGSGSALANHHDTGATGHHQMGHAHHMHGGMWGVDMLAYVPKAILFQKDLLGLSEEQVQKIRSIKKEMNQAGDNHDAIEKIHEQLESAFKGGQFDLATYESALKQAAEHAVQTRTETARKAQDALQVLNDDQRTRFLYSMQVMHQWKEMHGMKHKMHKHKMRGHGMDKESASKEAEQEN
;
A
#
# COMPACT_ATOMS: atom_id res chain seq x y z
N MET A 1 33.93 -41.79 -10.53
CA MET A 1 33.67 -40.42 -10.01
C MET A 1 33.11 -39.57 -11.15
N ARG A 2 31.82 -39.21 -11.12
CA ARG A 2 31.14 -38.45 -12.19
C ARG A 2 31.13 -36.96 -11.82
N LYS A 3 31.68 -36.10 -12.69
CA LYS A 3 31.65 -34.63 -12.56
C LYS A 3 30.30 -34.11 -13.01
N ILE A 4 29.55 -33.46 -12.10
CA ILE A 4 28.32 -32.73 -12.40
C ILE A 4 28.72 -31.31 -12.79
N ARG A 5 28.39 -30.89 -14.01
CA ARG A 5 28.53 -29.49 -14.47
C ARG A 5 27.30 -28.71 -13.99
N MET A 6 27.52 -27.65 -13.22
CA MET A 6 26.49 -26.63 -12.94
C MET A 6 26.48 -25.59 -14.06
N HIS A 7 25.31 -25.30 -14.61
CA HIS A 7 25.07 -24.16 -15.49
C HIS A 7 24.66 -22.92 -14.68
N PRO A 8 25.19 -21.72 -15.00
CA PRO A 8 24.69 -20.45 -14.48
C PRO A 8 23.92 -19.69 -15.58
N PHE A 9 22.60 -19.63 -15.49
CA PHE A 9 21.69 -18.80 -16.29
C PHE A 9 20.34 -18.88 -15.55
N VAL A 10 19.63 -17.84 -15.12
CA VAL A 10 19.00 -16.72 -15.84
C VAL A 10 18.61 -15.67 -14.76
N GLN A 11 19.22 -14.48 -14.74
CA GLN A 11 18.64 -13.16 -15.08
C GLN A 11 17.32 -12.74 -14.38
N SER A 12 17.48 -11.76 -13.47
CA SER A 12 16.67 -10.53 -13.33
C SER A 12 15.14 -10.63 -13.44
N LEU A 13 14.45 -10.90 -12.33
CA LEU A 13 13.03 -10.55 -12.17
C LEU A 13 12.88 -9.04 -11.90
N GLY A 14 12.44 -8.32 -12.92
CA GLY A 14 11.96 -6.95 -12.79
C GLY A 14 10.62 -6.93 -12.07
N LEU A 15 10.63 -6.41 -10.84
CA LEU A 15 9.46 -6.20 -9.99
C LEU A 15 8.58 -5.09 -10.59
N LEU A 16 7.56 -5.46 -11.38
CA LEU A 16 6.55 -4.50 -11.86
C LEU A 16 5.34 -4.53 -10.91
N LEU A 17 5.33 -3.58 -9.98
CA LEU A 17 4.25 -3.40 -9.00
C LEU A 17 3.06 -2.73 -9.71
N LEU A 18 2.05 -3.52 -10.07
CA LEU A 18 0.83 -3.06 -10.72
C LEU A 18 -0.10 -2.41 -9.68
N CYS A 19 -0.14 -1.08 -9.64
CA CYS A 19 -1.09 -0.32 -8.83
C CYS A 19 -2.51 -0.48 -9.41
N LEU A 20 -3.25 -1.47 -8.93
CA LEU A 20 -4.70 -1.59 -9.15
C LEU A 20 -5.44 -0.53 -8.32
N ALA A 21 -5.63 0.65 -8.92
CA ALA A 21 -6.53 1.68 -8.42
C ALA A 21 -7.98 1.25 -8.69
N VAL A 22 -8.53 0.41 -7.81
CA VAL A 22 -9.97 0.10 -7.83
C VAL A 22 -10.70 1.29 -7.21
N GLY A 23 -11.23 2.16 -8.07
CA GLY A 23 -12.16 3.21 -7.68
C GLY A 23 -13.48 2.61 -7.21
N SER A 24 -13.73 2.62 -5.91
CA SER A 24 -15.04 2.27 -5.35
C SER A 24 -16.03 3.39 -5.64
N GLY A 25 -16.88 3.19 -6.65
CA GLY A 25 -18.06 4.02 -6.87
C GLY A 25 -19.09 3.74 -5.77
N SER A 26 -19.10 4.55 -4.71
CA SER A 26 -20.19 4.56 -3.74
C SER A 26 -21.35 5.38 -4.30
N ALA A 27 -22.32 4.70 -4.91
CA ALA A 27 -23.65 5.27 -5.13
C ALA A 27 -24.47 5.06 -3.85
N LEU A 28 -24.45 6.04 -2.94
CA LEU A 28 -25.46 6.16 -1.89
C LEU A 28 -26.42 7.28 -2.29
N ALA A 29 -27.59 6.86 -2.75
CA ALA A 29 -28.73 7.73 -2.94
C ALA A 29 -29.23 8.19 -1.57
N ASN A 30 -29.00 9.45 -1.23
CA ASN A 30 -29.80 10.15 -0.23
C ASN A 30 -30.49 11.33 -0.90
N HIS A 31 -31.78 11.14 -1.09
CA HIS A 31 -32.76 12.11 -1.53
C HIS A 31 -32.95 13.12 -0.40
N HIS A 32 -32.55 14.38 -0.56
CA HIS A 32 -33.01 15.47 0.29
C HIS A 32 -33.10 16.78 -0.49
N ASP A 33 -34.19 17.47 -0.19
CA ASP A 33 -34.81 18.64 -0.80
C ASP A 33 -33.91 19.75 -1.36
N THR A 34 -34.40 20.25 -2.49
CA THR A 34 -34.15 21.56 -3.09
C THR A 34 -34.51 22.71 -2.15
N GLY A 35 -33.58 23.63 -1.93
CA GLY A 35 -33.89 24.93 -1.35
C GLY A 35 -32.70 25.87 -1.20
N ALA A 36 -32.81 27.05 -1.83
CA ALA A 36 -32.08 28.30 -1.59
C ALA A 36 -30.67 28.48 -2.19
N THR A 37 -30.69 29.24 -3.29
CA THR A 37 -29.69 30.17 -3.78
C THR A 37 -28.92 30.92 -2.68
N GLY A 38 -27.61 30.72 -2.62
CA GLY A 38 -26.67 31.52 -1.84
C GLY A 38 -25.33 31.59 -2.56
N HIS A 39 -25.00 32.76 -3.09
CA HIS A 39 -23.71 33.06 -3.70
C HIS A 39 -22.58 33.03 -2.65
N HIS A 40 -21.83 31.94 -2.57
CA HIS A 40 -20.54 31.92 -1.87
C HIS A 40 -19.48 31.19 -2.69
N GLN A 41 -18.63 32.01 -3.32
CA GLN A 41 -17.18 31.98 -3.15
C GLN A 41 -16.50 30.61 -3.27
N MET A 42 -15.93 30.34 -4.45
CA MET A 42 -14.69 29.58 -4.65
C MET A 42 -14.48 28.40 -3.68
N GLY A 43 -15.44 27.47 -3.67
CA GLY A 43 -15.22 26.14 -3.11
C GLY A 43 -14.21 25.42 -4.01
N HIS A 44 -12.93 25.51 -3.67
CA HIS A 44 -11.97 24.50 -4.08
C HIS A 44 -12.47 23.15 -3.56
N ALA A 45 -13.29 22.50 -4.37
CA ALA A 45 -13.48 21.07 -4.36
C ALA A 45 -12.13 20.45 -4.73
N HIS A 46 -11.18 20.53 -3.81
CA HIS A 46 -10.11 19.57 -3.72
C HIS A 46 -10.80 18.22 -3.78
N HIS A 47 -10.46 17.45 -4.80
CA HIS A 47 -10.60 16.01 -4.82
C HIS A 47 -10.24 15.48 -3.42
N MET A 48 -11.23 15.30 -2.56
CA MET A 48 -11.18 14.51 -1.34
C MET A 48 -11.16 13.05 -1.82
N HIS A 49 -10.06 12.68 -2.46
CA HIS A 49 -9.89 11.38 -3.07
C HIS A 49 -9.63 10.37 -1.95
N GLY A 50 -10.72 9.75 -1.46
CA GLY A 50 -10.69 8.73 -0.41
C GLY A 50 -10.47 9.33 0.97
N GLY A 51 -11.33 8.97 1.94
CA GLY A 51 -11.33 9.56 3.28
C GLY A 51 -9.96 9.62 3.94
N MET A 52 -9.81 10.61 4.83
CA MET A 52 -8.63 11.00 5.63
C MET A 52 -7.83 9.85 6.30
N TRP A 53 -8.33 8.62 6.23
CA TRP A 53 -7.78 7.39 6.79
C TRP A 53 -7.86 6.26 5.76
N GLY A 54 -7.02 6.30 4.73
CA GLY A 54 -6.80 5.13 3.88
C GLY A 54 -6.40 3.91 4.73
N VAL A 55 -6.69 2.69 4.26
CA VAL A 55 -6.41 1.47 5.05
C VAL A 55 -4.93 1.34 5.43
N ASP A 56 -4.02 1.85 4.58
CA ASP A 56 -2.59 1.89 4.88
C ASP A 56 -2.26 2.72 6.13
N MET A 57 -3.02 3.78 6.40
CA MET A 57 -2.90 4.57 7.63
C MET A 57 -3.46 3.83 8.84
N LEU A 58 -4.51 3.01 8.66
CA LEU A 58 -5.08 2.19 9.73
C LEU A 58 -4.07 1.14 10.21
N ALA A 59 -3.31 0.54 9.30
CA ALA A 59 -2.20 -0.36 9.66
C ALA A 59 -1.12 0.33 10.52
N TYR A 60 -1.03 1.66 10.49
CA TYR A 60 -0.08 2.41 11.29
C TYR A 60 -0.62 2.75 12.70
N VAL A 61 -1.93 2.64 12.95
CA VAL A 61 -2.57 3.13 14.19
C VAL A 61 -1.95 2.53 15.47
N PRO A 62 -1.83 1.20 15.64
CA PRO A 62 -1.21 0.64 16.85
C PRO A 62 0.23 1.12 17.06
N LYS A 63 1.00 1.26 15.98
CA LYS A 63 2.37 1.76 16.03
C LYS A 63 2.42 3.25 16.42
N ALA A 64 1.51 4.07 15.89
CA ALA A 64 1.40 5.49 16.22
C ALA A 64 1.04 5.70 17.69
N ILE A 65 0.08 4.93 18.22
CA ILE A 65 -0.29 5.01 19.64
C ILE A 65 0.91 4.66 20.53
N LEU A 66 1.64 3.59 20.21
CA LEU A 66 2.83 3.19 20.95
C LEU A 66 3.96 4.23 20.87
N PHE A 67 4.11 4.91 19.74
CA PHE A 67 5.08 6.00 19.58
C PHE A 67 4.74 7.20 20.49
N GLN A 68 3.45 7.45 20.73
CA GLN A 68 2.96 8.54 21.56
C GLN A 68 2.66 8.12 23.01
N LYS A 69 3.11 6.94 23.45
CA LYS A 69 2.70 6.35 24.75
C LYS A 69 2.89 7.29 25.95
N ASP A 70 3.99 8.04 25.99
CA ASP A 70 4.33 8.92 27.12
C ASP A 70 3.52 10.21 27.04
N LEU A 71 3.29 10.73 25.83
CA LEU A 71 2.43 11.91 25.58
C LEU A 71 0.96 11.62 25.93
N LEU A 72 0.49 10.41 25.62
CA LEU A 72 -0.86 9.96 25.92
C LEU A 72 -1.03 9.54 27.38
N GLY A 73 0.07 9.32 28.11
CA GLY A 73 0.03 8.81 29.48
C GLY A 73 -0.59 7.41 29.55
N LEU A 74 -0.16 6.50 28.67
CA LEU A 74 -0.69 5.14 28.65
C LEU A 74 -0.21 4.35 29.87
N SER A 75 -1.10 3.55 30.46
CA SER A 75 -0.70 2.57 31.47
C SER A 75 0.08 1.41 30.83
N GLU A 76 0.85 0.68 31.64
CA GLU A 76 1.59 -0.49 31.15
C GLU A 76 0.64 -1.56 30.59
N GLU A 77 -0.52 -1.75 31.20
CA GLU A 77 -1.57 -2.66 30.71
C GLU A 77 -2.05 -2.27 29.30
N GLN A 78 -2.34 -0.97 29.08
CA GLN A 78 -2.73 -0.46 27.77
C GLN A 78 -1.62 -0.70 26.74
N VAL A 79 -0.36 -0.42 27.10
CA VAL A 79 0.81 -0.62 26.24
C VAL A 79 0.94 -2.09 25.82
N GLN A 80 0.80 -3.04 26.75
CA GLN A 80 0.88 -4.47 26.44
C GLN A 80 -0.28 -4.92 25.54
N LYS A 81 -1.50 -4.44 25.79
CA LYS A 81 -2.66 -4.76 24.95
C LYS A 81 -2.48 -4.24 23.52
N ILE A 82 -2.01 -3.01 23.34
CA ILE A 82 -1.75 -2.44 22.01
C ILE A 82 -0.60 -3.17 21.30
N ARG A 83 0.43 -3.63 22.04
CA ARG A 83 1.50 -4.48 21.48
C ARG A 83 0.96 -5.83 20.98
N SER A 84 0.05 -6.47 21.72
CA SER A 84 -0.60 -7.71 21.28
C SER A 84 -1.39 -7.49 19.99
N ILE A 85 -2.23 -6.45 19.95
CA ILE A 85 -3.02 -6.09 18.76
C ILE A 85 -2.11 -5.82 17.56
N LYS A 86 -1.01 -5.10 17.75
CA LYS A 86 -0.01 -4.86 16.69
C LYS A 86 0.61 -6.17 16.19
N LYS A 87 0.95 -7.09 17.09
CA LYS A 87 1.51 -8.39 16.72
C LYS A 87 0.51 -9.22 15.91
N GLU A 88 -0.74 -9.30 16.36
CA GLU A 88 -1.81 -10.02 15.67
C GLU A 88 -2.11 -9.42 14.30
N MET A 89 -2.12 -8.08 14.20
CA MET A 89 -2.32 -7.38 12.92
C MET A 89 -1.19 -7.65 11.93
N ASN A 90 0.07 -7.68 12.40
CA ASN A 90 1.19 -8.08 11.56
C ASN A 90 1.04 -9.53 11.08
N GLN A 91 0.69 -10.45 11.98
CA GLN A 91 0.47 -11.86 11.63
C GLN A 91 -0.66 -12.07 10.62
N ALA A 92 -1.72 -11.27 10.69
CA ALA A 92 -2.81 -11.29 9.71
C ALA A 92 -2.38 -10.72 8.35
N GLY A 93 -1.52 -9.69 8.35
CA GLY A 93 -0.95 -9.13 7.12
C GLY A 93 0.09 -10.03 6.45
N ASP A 94 0.80 -10.85 7.24
CA ASP A 94 1.87 -11.74 6.80
C ASP A 94 1.36 -13.06 6.20
N ASN A 95 0.12 -13.11 5.69
CA ASN A 95 -0.44 -14.29 4.99
C ASN A 95 0.18 -14.44 3.58
N HIS A 96 1.52 -14.36 3.52
CA HIS A 96 2.36 -14.37 2.33
C HIS A 96 2.09 -15.60 1.46
N ASP A 97 1.89 -16.76 2.08
CA ASP A 97 1.62 -18.03 1.38
C ASP A 97 0.36 -17.96 0.50
N ALA A 98 -0.67 -17.20 0.91
CA ALA A 98 -1.89 -17.07 0.12
C ALA A 98 -1.68 -16.18 -1.11
N ILE A 99 -0.97 -15.05 -0.94
CA ILE A 99 -0.65 -14.13 -2.03
C ILE A 99 0.35 -14.75 -3.00
N GLU A 100 1.34 -15.48 -2.50
CA GLU A 100 2.33 -16.18 -3.32
C GLU A 100 1.66 -17.20 -4.25
N LYS A 101 0.77 -18.04 -3.72
CA LYS A 101 -0.02 -18.97 -4.54
C LYS A 101 -0.86 -18.27 -5.60
N ILE A 102 -1.48 -17.13 -5.27
CA ILE A 102 -2.25 -16.35 -6.24
C ILE A 102 -1.32 -15.79 -7.34
N HIS A 103 -0.13 -15.31 -6.99
CA HIS A 103 0.87 -14.87 -7.95
C HIS A 103 1.35 -16.02 -8.85
N GLU A 104 1.62 -17.20 -8.30
CA GLU A 104 1.98 -18.40 -9.07
C GLU A 104 0.87 -18.79 -10.05
N GLN A 105 -0.40 -18.71 -9.66
CA GLN A 105 -1.54 -18.95 -10.55
C GLN A 105 -1.61 -17.93 -11.70
N LEU A 106 -1.45 -16.64 -11.39
CA LEU A 106 -1.42 -15.58 -12.41
C LEU A 106 -0.26 -15.78 -13.39
N GLU A 107 0.92 -16.11 -12.87
CA GLU A 107 2.11 -16.38 -13.67
C GLU A 107 1.92 -17.61 -14.56
N SER A 108 1.38 -18.70 -14.01
CA SER A 108 1.09 -19.93 -14.77
C SER A 108 0.07 -19.69 -15.88
N ALA A 109 -0.99 -18.91 -15.62
CA ALA A 109 -1.99 -18.57 -16.63
C ALA A 109 -1.42 -17.73 -17.79
N PHE A 110 -0.37 -16.94 -17.51
CA PHE A 110 0.29 -16.09 -18.51
C PHE A 110 1.43 -16.78 -19.26
N LYS A 111 2.20 -17.63 -18.58
CA LYS A 111 3.37 -18.35 -19.14
C LYS A 111 3.01 -19.67 -19.82
N GLY A 112 1.79 -20.18 -19.61
CA GLY A 112 1.27 -21.30 -20.40
C GLY A 112 1.37 -20.99 -21.89
N GLY A 113 1.69 -22.00 -22.72
CA GLY A 113 1.84 -21.81 -24.18
C GLY A 113 0.60 -21.22 -24.87
N GLN A 114 -0.53 -21.15 -24.17
CA GLN A 114 -1.71 -20.35 -24.48
C GLN A 114 -2.20 -19.64 -23.21
N PHE A 115 -2.63 -18.40 -23.34
CA PHE A 115 -3.17 -17.61 -22.23
C PHE A 115 -4.51 -18.21 -21.75
N ASP A 116 -4.55 -18.65 -20.50
CA ASP A 116 -5.77 -19.15 -19.86
C ASP A 116 -6.50 -18.00 -19.15
N LEU A 117 -7.41 -17.34 -19.89
CA LEU A 117 -8.19 -16.22 -19.38
C LEU A 117 -9.04 -16.61 -18.15
N ALA A 118 -9.61 -17.83 -18.14
CA ALA A 118 -10.48 -18.25 -17.04
C ALA A 118 -9.71 -18.41 -15.73
N THR A 119 -8.52 -19.03 -15.79
CA THR A 119 -7.63 -19.15 -14.63
C THR A 119 -7.14 -17.77 -14.18
N TYR A 120 -6.77 -16.89 -15.12
CA TYR A 120 -6.33 -15.53 -14.81
C TYR A 120 -7.41 -14.71 -14.09
N GLU A 121 -8.65 -14.71 -14.60
CA GLU A 121 -9.78 -14.01 -13.97
C GLU A 121 -10.09 -14.57 -12.58
N SER A 122 -10.03 -15.89 -12.41
CA SER A 122 -10.24 -16.54 -11.12
C SER A 122 -9.19 -16.13 -10.09
N ALA A 123 -7.91 -16.12 -10.47
CA ALA A 123 -6.82 -15.69 -9.60
C ALA A 123 -6.92 -14.20 -9.22
N LEU A 124 -7.35 -13.33 -10.16
CA LEU A 124 -7.61 -11.92 -9.86
C LEU A 124 -8.76 -11.73 -8.86
N LYS A 125 -9.84 -12.52 -8.97
CA LYS A 125 -10.95 -12.49 -8.00
C LYS A 125 -10.47 -12.90 -6.61
N GLN A 126 -9.70 -13.98 -6.50
CA GLN A 126 -9.09 -14.42 -5.25
C GLN A 126 -8.16 -13.34 -4.66
N ALA A 127 -7.36 -12.67 -5.49
CA ALA A 127 -6.52 -11.54 -5.07
C ALA A 127 -7.35 -10.40 -4.47
N ALA A 128 -8.45 -10.03 -5.14
CA ALA A 128 -9.33 -8.97 -4.69
C ALA A 128 -10.04 -9.32 -3.37
N GLU A 129 -10.55 -10.54 -3.25
CA GLU A 129 -11.16 -11.06 -2.02
C GLU A 129 -10.17 -11.04 -0.85
N HIS A 130 -8.95 -11.55 -1.06
CA HIS A 130 -7.89 -11.54 -0.05
C HIS A 130 -7.52 -10.10 0.37
N ALA A 131 -7.43 -9.16 -0.58
CA ALA A 131 -7.17 -7.77 -0.29
C ALA A 131 -8.29 -7.12 0.55
N VAL A 132 -9.56 -7.40 0.24
CA VAL A 132 -10.70 -6.92 1.02
C VAL A 132 -10.68 -7.51 2.45
N GLN A 133 -10.41 -8.80 2.59
CA GLN A 133 -10.30 -9.44 3.90
C GLN A 133 -9.19 -8.80 4.74
N THR A 134 -7.98 -8.70 4.19
CA THR A 134 -6.81 -8.11 4.88
C THR A 134 -7.10 -6.68 5.32
N ARG A 135 -7.73 -5.88 4.45
CA ARG A 135 -8.09 -4.49 4.74
C ARG A 135 -9.14 -4.40 5.86
N THR A 136 -10.12 -5.29 5.85
CA THR A 136 -11.18 -5.35 6.87
C THR A 136 -10.61 -5.75 8.23
N GLU A 137 -9.74 -6.76 8.26
CA GLU A 137 -9.06 -7.18 9.49
C GLU A 137 -8.14 -6.08 10.04
N THR A 138 -7.40 -5.39 9.17
CA THR A 138 -6.59 -4.23 9.54
C THR A 138 -7.44 -3.13 10.16
N ALA A 139 -8.57 -2.78 9.55
CA ALA A 139 -9.47 -1.77 10.08
C ALA A 139 -10.04 -2.18 11.45
N ARG A 140 -10.42 -3.45 11.62
CA ARG A 140 -10.89 -3.99 12.90
C ARG A 140 -9.82 -3.90 13.97
N LYS A 141 -8.58 -4.32 13.70
CA LYS A 141 -7.47 -4.25 14.65
C LYS A 141 -7.08 -2.81 15.00
N ALA A 142 -7.13 -1.90 14.04
CA ALA A 142 -6.93 -0.47 14.30
C ALA A 142 -8.02 0.08 15.25
N GLN A 143 -9.27 -0.31 15.05
CA GLN A 143 -10.38 0.03 15.94
C GLN A 143 -10.19 -0.57 17.34
N ASP A 144 -9.82 -1.85 17.44
CA ASP A 144 -9.53 -2.51 18.72
C ASP A 144 -8.45 -1.73 19.51
N ALA A 145 -7.40 -1.26 18.83
CA ALA A 145 -6.34 -0.46 19.46
C ALA A 145 -6.85 0.90 19.97
N LEU A 146 -7.74 1.57 19.23
CA LEU A 146 -8.37 2.82 19.66
C LEU A 146 -9.32 2.63 20.85
N GLN A 147 -9.93 1.45 21.00
CA GLN A 147 -10.78 1.11 22.14
C GLN A 147 -10.01 0.82 23.42
N VAL A 148 -8.68 0.58 23.34
CA VAL A 148 -7.82 0.49 24.53
C VAL A 148 -7.66 1.86 25.20
N LEU A 149 -7.78 2.94 24.42
CA LEU A 149 -7.68 4.31 24.90
C LEU A 149 -8.98 4.74 25.57
N ASN A 150 -8.88 5.50 26.67
CA ASN A 150 -10.01 6.26 27.17
C ASN A 150 -10.35 7.43 26.23
N ASP A 151 -11.47 8.11 26.47
CA ASP A 151 -11.97 9.13 25.52
C ASP A 151 -11.05 10.35 25.39
N ASP A 152 -10.40 10.78 26.48
CA ASP A 152 -9.42 11.86 26.46
C ASP A 152 -8.17 11.48 25.63
N GLN A 153 -7.59 10.31 25.92
CA GLN A 153 -6.45 9.76 25.18
C GLN A 153 -6.78 9.61 23.68
N ARG A 154 -7.97 9.09 23.36
CA ARG A 154 -8.44 8.93 21.98
C ARG A 154 -8.56 10.27 21.27
N THR A 155 -9.13 11.28 21.94
CA THR A 155 -9.27 12.64 21.40
C THR A 155 -7.91 13.26 21.09
N ARG A 156 -6.97 13.21 22.05
CA ARG A 156 -5.60 13.72 21.87
C ARG A 156 -4.86 13.00 20.75
N PHE A 157 -5.00 11.66 20.68
CA PHE A 157 -4.39 10.87 19.62
C PHE A 157 -4.94 11.26 18.23
N LEU A 158 -6.27 11.30 18.05
CA LEU A 158 -6.88 11.65 16.76
C LEU A 158 -6.52 13.08 16.31
N TYR A 159 -6.50 14.03 17.24
CA TYR A 159 -6.03 15.39 16.97
C TYR A 159 -4.57 15.40 16.51
N SER A 160 -3.68 14.67 17.20
CA SER A 160 -2.26 14.58 16.81
C SER A 160 -2.08 14.02 15.38
N MET A 161 -2.92 13.05 14.99
CA MET A 161 -2.89 12.45 13.66
C MET A 161 -3.35 13.43 12.59
N GLN A 162 -4.39 14.24 12.88
CA GLN A 162 -4.84 15.31 12.00
C GLN A 162 -3.76 16.38 11.81
N VAL A 163 -3.11 16.82 12.89
CA VAL A 163 -2.00 17.79 12.83
C VAL A 163 -0.83 17.24 12.03
N MET A 164 -0.46 15.98 12.25
CA MET A 164 0.61 15.33 11.47
C MET A 164 0.26 15.26 9.98
N HIS A 165 -0.99 14.99 9.63
CA HIS A 165 -1.46 14.96 8.25
C HIS A 165 -1.33 16.34 7.60
N GLN A 166 -1.89 17.38 8.23
CA GLN A 166 -1.78 18.76 7.74
C GLN A 166 -0.31 19.21 7.62
N TRP A 167 0.53 18.85 8.59
CA TRP A 167 1.95 19.17 8.54
C TRP A 167 2.64 18.51 7.33
N LYS A 168 2.35 17.24 7.03
CA LYS A 168 2.87 16.53 5.84
C LYS A 168 2.40 17.19 4.53
N GLU A 169 1.15 17.65 4.47
CA GLU A 169 0.61 18.37 3.31
C GLU A 169 1.31 19.71 3.09
N MET A 170 1.44 20.52 4.15
CA MET A 170 2.08 21.84 4.08
C MET A 170 3.57 21.77 3.75
N HIS A 171 4.29 20.79 4.31
CA HIS A 171 5.75 20.70 4.18
C HIS A 171 6.17 19.93 2.93
N GLY A 172 5.23 19.60 2.05
CA GLY A 172 5.55 19.09 0.73
C GLY A 172 6.42 17.83 0.78
N MET A 173 6.22 16.96 1.78
CA MET A 173 6.73 15.58 1.74
C MET A 173 6.02 14.74 0.66
N LYS A 174 5.65 15.37 -0.46
CA LYS A 174 5.32 14.74 -1.73
C LYS A 174 6.59 14.06 -2.22
N HIS A 175 6.76 12.80 -1.83
CA HIS A 175 7.60 11.78 -2.45
C HIS A 175 8.59 12.31 -3.51
N LYS A 176 9.73 12.89 -3.08
CA LYS A 176 10.89 13.12 -3.97
C LYS A 176 11.47 11.81 -4.54
N MET A 177 10.93 10.65 -4.17
CA MET A 177 11.43 9.32 -4.55
C MET A 177 11.11 8.88 -5.99
N HIS A 178 10.24 9.55 -6.74
CA HIS A 178 9.94 9.13 -8.13
C HIS A 178 10.74 9.87 -9.22
N LYS A 179 11.61 10.84 -8.90
CA LYS A 179 12.32 11.60 -9.93
C LYS A 179 13.69 11.06 -10.35
N HIS A 180 14.23 10.02 -9.70
CA HIS A 180 15.63 9.62 -9.92
C HIS A 180 15.88 8.31 -10.69
N LYS A 181 14.87 7.62 -11.23
CA LYS A 181 15.09 6.31 -11.91
C LYS A 181 14.53 6.16 -13.34
N MET A 182 14.34 7.27 -14.06
CA MET A 182 14.01 7.24 -15.51
C MET A 182 15.05 7.97 -16.36
N ARG A 183 16.29 8.13 -15.87
CA ARG A 183 17.37 8.75 -16.63
C ARG A 183 18.62 7.88 -16.51
N GLY A 184 18.83 7.03 -17.51
CA GLY A 184 20.09 6.31 -17.67
C GLY A 184 19.94 4.87 -18.11
N HIS A 185 19.18 4.59 -19.17
CA HIS A 185 19.37 3.41 -20.04
C HIS A 185 19.03 3.86 -21.46
N GLY A 186 19.86 4.74 -22.00
CA GLY A 186 19.75 5.22 -23.36
C GLY A 186 21.12 5.69 -23.81
N MET A 187 21.67 4.93 -24.76
CA MET A 187 22.83 5.25 -25.59
C MET A 187 24.19 5.22 -24.91
N ASP A 188 24.86 4.07 -25.05
CA ASP A 188 26.28 3.99 -25.43
C ASP A 188 26.49 2.64 -26.15
N LYS A 189 26.13 2.60 -27.43
CA LYS A 189 26.47 1.51 -28.38
C LYS A 189 27.32 2.03 -29.55
N GLU A 190 28.07 3.11 -29.34
CA GLU A 190 28.81 3.79 -30.42
C GLU A 190 30.31 3.96 -30.14
N SER A 191 30.93 3.00 -29.43
CA SER A 191 32.39 3.00 -29.24
C SER A 191 33.08 1.67 -29.54
N ALA A 192 32.35 0.65 -30.02
CA ALA A 192 32.94 -0.66 -30.34
C ALA A 192 33.20 -0.92 -31.85
N SER A 193 33.13 0.11 -32.72
CA SER A 193 33.36 -0.08 -34.16
C SER A 193 34.56 0.69 -34.76
N LYS A 194 35.42 1.29 -33.93
CA LYS A 194 36.61 2.02 -34.44
C LYS A 194 37.97 1.44 -34.07
N GLU A 195 38.05 0.30 -33.39
CA GLU A 195 39.34 -0.38 -33.12
C GLU A 195 39.61 -1.60 -34.02
N ALA A 196 38.74 -1.93 -34.98
CA ALA A 196 38.94 -3.05 -35.90
C ALA A 196 39.58 -2.68 -37.26
N GLU A 197 40.01 -1.43 -37.46
CA GLU A 197 40.52 -0.94 -38.75
C GLU A 197 41.99 -0.45 -38.71
N GLN A 198 42.76 -0.79 -37.66
CA GLN A 198 44.18 -0.44 -37.54
C GLN A 198 45.16 -1.62 -37.46
N GLU A 199 44.73 -2.85 -37.75
CA GLU A 199 45.64 -4.02 -37.90
C GLU A 199 45.58 -4.63 -39.30
N ASN A 200 45.78 -3.82 -40.35
CA ASN A 200 46.20 -4.30 -41.66
C ASN A 200 47.16 -3.30 -42.33
#